data_AF-A0A9Q2L8T0-F1
#
_entry.id   AF-A0A9Q2L8T0-F1
#
_cell.length_a   1.000
_cell.length_b   1.000
_cell.length_c   1.000
_cell.angle_alpha   90.00
_cell.angle_beta   90.00
_cell.angle_gamma   90.00
#
_symmetry.space_group_name_H-M   'P 1'
#
loop_
_entity.id
_entity.type
_entity.pdbx_description
1 polymer ?
#
loop_
_entity_poly.entity_id
_entity_poly.type
_entity_poly.pdbx_seq_one_letter_code
_entity_poly.pdbx_strand_id
1 'polypeptide(L)'
;MFSRSKDNTKPVASSAPVPAKRSAGRTAPSIISADLIVEGNLIASGDIQIDGTVQGNVRSVSLTIGEKATINGEVVAEDMIVRGR
;
A
#
# COMPACT_ATOMS: atom_id res chain seq x y z
N MET A 1 -22.76 10.26 -60.06
CA MET A 1 -23.51 9.70 -58.92
C MET A 1 -22.50 9.03 -58.00
N PHE A 2 -22.15 9.70 -56.91
CA PHE A 2 -21.09 9.29 -55.98
C PHE A 2 -21.72 8.69 -54.72
N SER A 3 -21.60 7.38 -54.53
CA SER A 3 -21.98 6.69 -53.30
C SER A 3 -20.99 7.03 -52.19
N ARG A 4 -21.41 7.87 -51.24
CA ARG A 4 -20.74 8.05 -49.94
C ARG A 4 -21.46 7.17 -48.91
N SER A 5 -20.89 6.01 -48.61
CA SER A 5 -21.23 5.24 -47.42
C SER A 5 -20.22 5.57 -46.32
N LYS A 6 -20.62 6.52 -45.46
CA LYS A 6 -20.17 6.57 -44.07
C LYS A 6 -20.99 5.52 -43.31
N ASP A 7 -20.36 4.73 -42.45
CA ASP A 7 -20.71 4.76 -41.03
C ASP A 7 -19.67 4.04 -40.19
N ASN A 8 -19.03 4.82 -39.32
CA ASN A 8 -18.03 4.42 -38.34
C ASN A 8 -18.76 4.35 -37.00
N THR A 9 -19.26 3.17 -36.64
CA THR A 9 -20.03 3.00 -35.42
C THR A 9 -19.13 2.44 -34.31
N LYS A 10 -18.31 3.32 -33.72
CA LYS A 10 -17.86 3.14 -32.33
C LYS A 10 -19.02 3.55 -31.42
N PRO A 11 -19.63 2.65 -30.64
CA PRO A 11 -20.55 3.08 -29.61
C PRO A 11 -19.74 3.69 -28.46
N VAL A 12 -19.72 5.02 -28.42
CA VAL A 12 -19.38 5.78 -27.21
C VAL A 12 -20.67 5.88 -26.41
N ALA A 13 -20.73 5.15 -25.30
CA ALA A 13 -21.78 5.32 -24.29
C ALA A 13 -21.14 5.30 -22.89
N SER A 14 -20.75 6.50 -22.47
CA SER A 14 -21.00 7.06 -21.15
C SER A 14 -20.88 6.13 -19.94
N SER A 15 -19.66 5.92 -19.45
CA SER A 15 -19.45 5.72 -18.02
C SER A 15 -18.89 7.02 -17.44
N ALA A 16 -19.78 7.87 -16.93
CA ALA A 16 -19.39 8.83 -15.90
C ALA A 16 -18.56 8.07 -14.85
N PRO A 17 -17.47 8.64 -14.30
CA PRO A 17 -16.77 7.99 -13.21
C PRO A 17 -17.74 7.96 -12.03
N VAL A 18 -18.42 6.83 -11.88
CA VAL A 18 -19.14 6.45 -10.67
C VAL A 18 -18.16 6.73 -9.52
N PRO A 19 -18.49 7.65 -8.58
CA PRO A 19 -17.62 7.87 -7.43
C PRO A 19 -17.56 6.53 -6.72
N ALA A 20 -16.42 5.85 -6.87
CA ALA A 20 -16.21 4.53 -6.32
C ALA A 20 -16.52 4.64 -4.83
N LYS A 21 -17.62 3.98 -4.49
CA LYS A 21 -18.12 3.68 -3.15
C LYS A 21 -16.93 3.68 -2.21
N ARG A 22 -16.86 4.69 -1.32
CA ARG A 22 -15.87 4.79 -0.24
C ARG A 22 -15.90 3.47 0.52
N SER A 23 -15.05 2.54 0.14
CA SER A 23 -14.88 1.28 0.84
C SER A 23 -14.37 1.67 2.21
N ALA A 24 -15.18 1.35 3.20
CA ALA A 24 -14.94 1.60 4.61
C ALA A 24 -13.45 1.41 4.95
N GLY A 25 -12.82 2.50 5.41
CA GLY A 25 -11.72 2.50 6.36
C GLY A 25 -10.59 1.50 6.16
N ARG A 26 -10.11 1.26 4.93
CA ARG A 26 -8.74 0.76 4.79
C ARG A 26 -7.82 1.94 5.08
N THR A 27 -7.46 2.09 6.35
CA THR A 27 -6.35 2.93 6.77
C THR A 27 -5.18 2.63 5.84
N ALA A 28 -4.63 3.66 5.21
CA ALA A 28 -3.48 3.46 4.34
C ALA A 28 -2.37 2.77 5.15
N PRO A 29 -1.65 1.79 4.56
CA PRO A 29 -0.54 1.18 5.25
C PRO A 29 0.51 2.25 5.56
N SER A 30 1.09 2.18 6.76
CA SER A 30 2.21 3.04 7.14
C SER A 30 3.47 2.47 6.52
N ILE A 31 4.07 3.16 5.55
CA ILE A 31 5.25 2.67 4.83
C ILE A 31 6.49 3.43 5.31
N ILE A 32 7.49 2.70 5.79
CA ILE A 32 8.83 3.20 6.09
C ILE A 32 9.72 2.89 4.89
N SER A 33 10.17 3.92 4.21
CA SER A 33 11.06 3.82 3.04
C SER A 33 12.43 3.25 3.38
N ALA A 34 13.11 2.69 2.37
CA ALA A 34 14.43 2.09 2.52
C ALA A 34 15.57 3.06 2.88
N ASP A 35 15.36 4.38 2.73
CA ASP A 35 16.32 5.42 3.09
C ASP A 35 16.11 5.99 4.51
N LEU A 36 15.04 5.56 5.20
CA LEU A 36 14.71 6.02 6.54
C LEU A 36 15.33 5.09 7.59
N ILE A 37 15.89 5.73 8.63
CA ILE A 37 16.30 5.08 9.86
C ILE A 37 15.37 5.58 10.96
N VAL A 38 14.65 4.67 11.59
CA VAL A 38 13.75 4.98 12.70
C VAL A 38 14.34 4.45 14.00
N GLU A 39 14.57 5.36 14.95
CA GLU A 39 15.10 5.02 16.27
C GLU A 39 14.05 5.33 17.35
N GLY A 40 13.69 4.33 18.16
CA GLY A 40 12.77 4.52 19.29
C GLY A 40 11.63 3.50 19.38
N ASN A 41 10.43 3.95 19.78
CA ASN A 41 9.25 3.11 19.96
C ASN A 41 8.17 3.44 18.93
N LEU A 42 7.81 2.45 18.12
CA LEU A 42 6.81 2.53 17.07
C LEU A 42 5.54 1.81 17.52
N ILE A 43 4.41 2.51 17.51
CA ILE A 43 3.11 1.95 17.84
C ILE A 43 2.14 2.30 16.71
N ALA A 44 1.62 1.30 16.01
CA ALA A 44 0.56 1.47 15.04
C ALA A 44 -0.61 0.53 15.31
N SER A 45 -1.81 1.02 15.06
CA SER A 45 -3.06 0.26 15.17
C SER A 45 -3.49 -0.41 13.86
N GLY A 46 -2.72 -0.24 12.79
CA GLY A 46 -3.02 -0.80 11.47
C GLY A 46 -1.81 -1.46 10.82
N ASP A 47 -1.84 -1.52 9.50
CA ASP A 47 -0.81 -2.19 8.71
C ASP A 47 0.46 -1.31 8.64
N ILE A 48 1.60 -1.89 8.97
CA ILE A 48 2.92 -1.29 8.75
C ILE A 48 3.65 -2.08 7.67
N GLN A 49 4.27 -1.37 6.74
CA GLN A 49 5.30 -1.91 5.86
C GLN A 49 6.64 -1.22 6.17
N ILE A 50 7.67 -2.01 6.41
CA ILE A 50 9.02 -1.54 6.67
C ILE A 50 9.88 -1.98 5.52
N ASP A 51 10.49 -1.06 4.79
CA ASP A 51 11.49 -1.34 3.76
C ASP A 51 12.90 -0.82 4.16
N GLY A 52 13.01 -0.08 5.27
CA GLY A 52 14.24 0.55 5.79
C GLY A 52 14.75 0.00 7.11
N THR A 53 15.51 0.82 7.84
CA THR A 53 16.14 0.38 9.09
C THR A 53 15.35 0.85 10.30
N VAL A 54 15.07 -0.05 11.22
CA VAL A 54 14.41 0.27 12.49
C VAL A 54 15.29 -0.19 13.65
N GLN A 55 15.58 0.71 14.58
CA GLN A 55 16.29 0.42 15.82
C GLN A 55 15.39 0.74 17.01
N GLY A 56 14.98 -0.29 17.73
CA GLY A 56 14.11 -0.17 18.90
C GLY A 56 12.89 -1.06 18.82
N ASN A 57 11.79 -0.59 19.41
CA ASN A 57 10.62 -1.42 19.68
C ASN A 57 9.53 -1.13 18.65
N VAL A 58 8.95 -2.18 18.06
CA VAL A 58 7.88 -2.07 17.07
C VAL A 58 6.66 -2.83 17.55
N ARG A 59 5.51 -2.15 17.60
CA ARG A 59 4.22 -2.72 17.96
C ARG A 59 3.18 -2.41 16.89
N SER A 60 2.67 -3.45 16.24
CA SER A 60 1.62 -3.32 15.22
C SER A 60 0.68 -4.51 15.24
N VAL A 61 -0.45 -4.43 14.54
CA VAL A 61 -1.31 -5.60 14.31
C VAL A 61 -0.76 -6.40 13.14
N SER A 62 -0.65 -5.78 11.96
CA SER A 62 -0.05 -6.39 10.77
C SER A 62 1.30 -5.74 10.43
N LEU A 63 2.37 -6.52 10.41
CA LEU A 63 3.71 -6.08 10.05
C LEU A 63 4.18 -6.75 8.75
N THR A 64 4.54 -5.95 7.74
CA THR A 64 5.17 -6.42 6.52
C THR A 64 6.63 -5.94 6.49
N ILE A 65 7.57 -6.88 6.44
CA ILE A 65 9.00 -6.58 6.30
C ILE A 65 9.35 -6.73 4.81
N GLY A 66 9.74 -5.64 4.17
CA GLY A 66 10.21 -5.60 2.79
C GLY A 66 11.62 -6.15 2.63
N GLU A 67 12.07 -6.23 1.37
CA GLU A 67 13.31 -6.95 1.05
C GLU A 67 14.57 -6.33 1.68
N LYS A 68 14.58 -5.00 1.83
CA LYS A 68 15.70 -4.21 2.34
C LYS A 68 15.55 -3.82 3.80
N ALA A 69 14.50 -4.29 4.48
CA ALA A 69 14.26 -3.88 5.84
C ALA A 69 15.18 -4.59 6.83
N THR A 70 15.68 -3.81 7.79
CA THR A 70 16.52 -4.31 8.88
C THR A 70 15.92 -3.83 10.19
N ILE A 71 15.55 -4.75 11.07
CA ILE A 71 14.96 -4.41 12.38
C ILE A 71 15.90 -4.90 13.47
N ASN A 72 16.38 -3.98 14.30
CA ASN A 72 17.24 -4.23 15.44
C ASN A 72 16.49 -3.84 16.71
N GLY A 73 15.94 -4.82 17.43
CA GLY A 73 15.24 -4.60 18.69
C GLY A 73 14.09 -5.59 18.89
N GLU A 74 13.04 -5.16 19.58
CA GLU A 74 11.89 -5.99 19.91
C GLU A 74 10.72 -5.73 18.96
N VAL A 75 10.15 -6.79 18.38
CA VAL A 75 9.02 -6.69 17.44
C VAL A 75 7.85 -7.49 18.00
N VAL A 76 6.72 -6.82 18.17
CA VAL A 76 5.46 -7.40 18.64
C VAL A 76 4.39 -7.14 17.59
N ALA A 77 3.97 -8.19 16.88
CA ALA A 77 2.88 -8.14 15.92
C ALA A 77 1.97 -9.37 16.03
N GLU A 78 0.69 -9.21 15.69
CA GLU A 78 -0.25 -10.34 15.60
C GLU A 78 -0.02 -11.13 14.32
N ASP A 79 0.07 -10.42 13.19
CA ASP A 79 0.34 -10.99 11.88
C ASP A 79 1.64 -10.38 11.30
N MET A 80 2.55 -11.24 10.85
CA MET A 80 3.82 -10.82 10.26
C MET A 80 4.08 -11.48 8.91
N ILE A 81 4.40 -10.68 7.90
CA ILE A 81 4.79 -11.13 6.57
C ILE A 81 6.21 -10.65 6.30
N VAL A 82 7.15 -11.59 6.16
CA VAL A 82 8.54 -11.27 5.84
C VAL A 82 8.81 -11.56 4.36
N ARG A 83 9.14 -10.51 3.61
CA ARG A 83 9.55 -10.56 2.20
C ARG A 83 11.05 -10.32 2.03
N GLY A 84 11.74 -9.91 3.09
CA GLY A 84 13.19 -9.71 3.13
C GLY A 84 13.97 -10.83 3.79
N ARG A 85 15.23 -10.52 4.07
CA ARG A 85 16.25 -11.44 4.57
C ARG A 85 16.85 -10.90 5.85
#